data_AF-A0A655IAB1-F1
#
_entry.id   AF-A0A655IAB1-F1
#
_cell.length_a   1.000
_cell.length_b   1.000
_cell.length_c   1.000
_cell.angle_alpha   90.00
_cell.angle_beta   90.00
_cell.angle_gamma   90.00
#
_symmetry.space_group_name_H-M   'P 1'
#
loop_
_entity.id
_entity.type
_entity.pdbx_description
1 polymer ?
#
loop_
_entity_poly.entity_id
_entity_poly.type
_entity_poly.pdbx_seq_one_letter_code
_entity_poly.pdbx_strand_id
1 'polypeptide(L)'
;MGWGANGGAGGLGDGVGVDRGTGGAGGRGGLLYGGYGVSGPGGDGRTVPLEIIHVTEPTVHANVNGGPTSTILVDTGSAGLVVSPEDVGGILGVLHMGLPTGLSISGYSGGLYYIFATYTTTVDFGNGIVTAPTAVNVVLLSIPTSPFAISTYFSALLADPTTTPFEAYFGAVGVDGVLGVGPNAVGPGPSIPTMALPGDLNQGVLIDAPAGELVFGPNPLPAPNVEVVGSPITTLYVKIDGGTPIPVSSIIDSGGVTGTIPSYVIGSGTLPANTNIEVYTSPGGDRLYAFNTNDYRPTVISSGLMNTGFLPFRFQPVYIDYSPSGIGTTVFDHPA
;
A
#
# COMPACT_ATOMS: atom_id res chain seq x y z
N MET A 1 8.60 34.13 1.21
CA MET A 1 9.21 33.45 2.37
C MET A 1 8.15 33.40 3.44
N GLY A 2 7.61 32.22 3.75
CA GLY A 2 6.54 32.09 4.74
C GLY A 2 6.18 30.63 4.92
N TRP A 3 5.93 30.23 6.17
CA TRP A 3 5.42 28.89 6.48
C TRP A 3 3.93 28.84 6.20
N GLY A 4 3.47 27.74 5.63
CA GLY A 4 2.05 27.45 5.53
C GLY A 4 1.46 27.26 6.93
N ALA A 5 0.26 27.80 7.17
CA ALA A 5 -0.44 27.55 8.42
C ALA A 5 -1.00 26.12 8.44
N ASN A 6 -0.98 25.44 9.59
CA ASN A 6 -1.66 24.15 9.71
C ASN A 6 -3.16 24.29 9.52
N GLY A 7 -3.79 23.22 9.06
CA GLY A 7 -5.23 23.15 8.90
C GLY A 7 -5.97 23.29 10.23
N GLY A 8 -7.18 23.85 10.16
CA GLY A 8 -8.07 23.94 11.31
C GLY A 8 -8.52 22.55 11.77
N ALA A 9 -8.76 22.37 13.06
CA ALA A 9 -9.38 21.16 13.57
C ALA A 9 -10.79 20.99 12.98
N GLY A 10 -11.19 19.73 12.75
CA GLY A 10 -12.56 19.41 12.40
C GLY A 10 -13.53 19.85 13.49
N GLY A 11 -14.72 20.30 13.08
CA GLY A 11 -15.74 20.77 14.01
C GLY A 11 -16.12 19.68 15.03
N LEU A 12 -16.33 20.06 16.28
CA LEU A 12 -16.90 19.16 17.28
C LEU A 12 -18.37 18.92 16.91
N GLY A 13 -18.78 17.65 16.85
CA GLY A 13 -20.21 17.29 16.77
C GLY A 13 -21.00 17.84 17.97
N ASP A 14 -22.32 17.70 17.92
CA ASP A 14 -23.30 18.29 18.86
C ASP A 14 -23.26 17.75 20.31
N GLY A 15 -22.31 16.88 20.66
CA GLY A 15 -21.90 16.68 22.04
C GLY A 15 -21.48 15.25 22.39
N VAL A 16 -20.43 15.17 23.22
CA VAL A 16 -19.95 13.97 23.93
C VAL A 16 -19.31 12.89 23.04
N GLY A 17 -18.13 13.16 22.50
CA GLY A 17 -17.32 12.13 21.85
C GLY A 17 -16.05 12.70 21.21
N VAL A 18 -15.01 11.88 21.13
CA VAL A 18 -13.70 12.17 20.53
C VAL A 18 -13.73 12.38 19.01
N ASP A 19 -14.88 12.16 18.38
CA ASP A 19 -15.02 12.22 16.92
C ASP A 19 -15.22 13.66 16.44
N ARG A 20 -14.18 14.19 15.81
CA ARG A 20 -14.23 15.48 15.12
C ARG A 20 -14.77 15.26 13.71
N GLY A 21 -15.33 16.31 13.12
CA GLY A 21 -15.46 16.40 11.67
C GLY A 21 -14.09 16.26 10.98
N THR A 22 -14.08 16.29 9.65
CA THR A 22 -12.81 16.23 8.89
C THR A 22 -11.92 17.43 9.22
N GLY A 23 -10.63 17.15 9.38
CA GLY A 23 -9.62 18.18 9.57
C GLY A 23 -9.46 19.04 8.32
N GLY A 24 -9.24 20.35 8.50
CA GLY A 24 -8.94 21.24 7.38
C GLY A 24 -7.59 20.91 6.75
N ALA A 25 -7.44 21.18 5.46
CA ALA A 25 -6.15 21.07 4.78
C ALA A 25 -5.16 22.12 5.29
N GLY A 26 -3.87 21.78 5.25
CA GLY A 26 -2.80 22.74 5.52
C GLY A 26 -2.68 23.82 4.45
N GLY A 27 -2.23 25.00 4.87
CA GLY A 27 -1.98 26.14 4.00
C GLY A 27 -0.69 26.00 3.20
N ARG A 28 -0.63 26.69 2.05
CA ARG A 28 0.57 26.67 1.21
C ARG A 28 1.75 27.41 1.85
N GLY A 29 2.93 26.81 1.80
CA GLY A 29 4.20 27.46 2.11
C GLY A 29 4.61 28.47 1.03
N GLY A 30 5.70 29.18 1.26
CA GLY A 30 6.28 30.08 0.28
C GLY A 30 6.87 29.34 -0.93
N LEU A 31 6.82 29.97 -2.10
CA LEU A 31 7.20 29.36 -3.40
C LEU A 31 8.59 28.67 -3.45
N LEU A 32 9.57 29.18 -2.70
CA LEU A 32 10.95 28.67 -2.67
C LEU A 32 11.44 28.32 -1.26
N TYR A 33 10.69 28.71 -0.23
CA TYR A 33 11.13 28.57 1.17
C TYR A 33 9.97 28.73 2.15
N GLY A 34 10.00 27.90 3.19
CA GLY A 34 9.00 27.79 4.25
C GLY A 34 8.07 26.62 3.98
N GLY A 35 8.07 25.63 4.87
CA GLY A 35 7.32 24.39 4.71
C GLY A 35 5.82 24.61 4.57
N TYR A 36 5.17 23.70 3.87
CA TYR A 36 3.73 23.63 3.80
C TYR A 36 3.13 23.31 5.18
N GLY A 37 1.94 23.85 5.44
CA GLY A 37 1.18 23.44 6.60
C GLY A 37 0.66 22.03 6.42
N VAL A 38 0.46 21.32 7.52
CA VAL A 38 -0.14 19.98 7.52
C VAL A 38 -1.63 20.04 7.86
N SER A 39 -2.35 18.96 7.60
CA SER A 39 -3.77 18.85 7.92
C SER A 39 -4.03 19.03 9.42
N GLY A 40 -5.17 19.66 9.71
CA GLY A 40 -5.65 19.79 11.08
C GLY A 40 -6.22 18.47 11.60
N PRO A 41 -6.30 18.28 12.92
CA PRO A 41 -6.82 17.04 13.47
C PRO A 41 -8.32 16.86 13.18
N GLY A 42 -8.72 15.66 12.78
CA GLY A 42 -10.10 15.30 12.44
C GLY A 42 -10.42 13.86 12.80
N GLY A 43 -11.69 13.46 12.68
CA GLY A 43 -12.14 12.10 12.98
C GLY A 43 -11.74 11.65 14.40
N ASP A 44 -11.33 10.40 14.50
CA ASP A 44 -10.79 9.74 15.70
C ASP A 44 -9.26 9.87 15.82
N GLY A 45 -8.62 10.56 14.88
CA GLY A 45 -7.16 10.76 14.81
C GLY A 45 -6.35 9.52 14.38
N ARG A 46 -7.00 8.48 13.83
CA ARG A 46 -6.32 7.25 13.37
C ARG A 46 -6.91 6.64 12.10
N THR A 47 -8.14 6.99 11.74
CA THR A 47 -8.87 6.38 10.63
C THR A 47 -8.92 7.32 9.44
N VAL A 48 -8.64 6.77 8.25
CA VAL A 48 -8.83 7.44 6.97
C VAL A 48 -9.67 6.57 6.04
N PRO A 49 -10.44 7.18 5.11
CA PRO A 49 -11.16 6.41 4.10
C PRO A 49 -10.22 5.57 3.24
N LEU A 50 -10.63 4.33 2.99
CA LEU A 50 -10.01 3.41 2.04
C LEU A 50 -11.01 3.15 0.91
N GLU A 51 -10.61 3.38 -0.34
CA GLU A 51 -11.42 3.05 -1.51
C GLU A 51 -10.85 1.82 -2.21
N ILE A 52 -11.72 0.91 -2.65
CA ILE A 52 -11.30 -0.18 -3.55
C ILE A 52 -11.66 0.21 -4.98
N ILE A 53 -10.66 0.64 -5.74
CA ILE A 53 -10.84 0.95 -7.16
C ILE A 53 -10.44 -0.25 -8.02
N HIS A 54 -10.89 -0.28 -9.27
CA HIS A 54 -10.57 -1.33 -10.25
C HIS A 54 -10.75 -2.79 -9.77
N VAL A 55 -11.63 -2.99 -8.77
CA VAL A 55 -11.97 -4.26 -8.10
C VAL A 55 -10.95 -4.74 -7.07
N THR A 56 -9.66 -4.43 -7.22
CA THR A 56 -8.59 -5.05 -6.42
C THR A 56 -7.59 -4.09 -5.80
N GLU A 57 -7.75 -2.78 -6.02
CA GLU A 57 -6.75 -1.78 -5.69
C GLU A 57 -7.20 -0.97 -4.48
N PRO A 58 -6.71 -1.30 -3.26
CA PRO A 58 -7.01 -0.53 -2.05
C PRO A 58 -6.21 0.78 -2.07
N THR A 59 -6.91 1.92 -2.01
CA THR A 59 -6.30 3.23 -2.12
C THR A 59 -6.67 4.14 -0.97
N VAL A 60 -5.73 5.02 -0.63
CA VAL A 60 -5.94 6.14 0.29
C VAL A 60 -5.52 7.43 -0.37
N HIS A 61 -6.05 8.55 0.14
CA HIS A 61 -5.57 9.86 -0.24
C HIS A 61 -4.45 10.32 0.70
N ALA A 62 -3.35 10.77 0.13
CA ALA A 62 -2.25 11.38 0.88
C ALA A 62 -1.66 12.55 0.10
N ASN A 63 -1.04 13.50 0.81
CA ASN A 63 -0.14 14.46 0.19
C ASN A 63 1.29 14.24 0.70
N VAL A 64 2.26 14.59 -0.12
CA VAL A 64 3.68 14.54 0.22
C VAL A 64 4.19 15.97 0.32
N ASN A 65 4.81 16.31 1.45
CA ASN A 65 5.33 17.64 1.72
C ASN A 65 4.27 18.73 1.49
N GLY A 66 2.99 18.52 1.79
CA GLY A 66 1.91 19.49 1.51
C GLY A 66 1.73 19.85 0.03
N GLY A 67 2.18 18.98 -0.87
CA GLY A 67 1.88 19.00 -2.29
C GLY A 67 0.39 18.71 -2.59
N PRO A 68 0.05 18.44 -3.86
CA PRO A 68 -1.27 17.94 -4.22
C PRO A 68 -1.64 16.67 -3.44
N THR A 69 -2.95 16.47 -3.25
CA THR A 69 -3.45 15.18 -2.76
C THR A 69 -3.47 14.19 -3.91
N SER A 70 -2.85 13.04 -3.69
CA SER A 70 -2.72 11.94 -4.64
C SER A 70 -3.48 10.71 -4.15
N THR A 71 -3.91 9.86 -5.08
CA THR A 71 -4.52 8.55 -4.81
C THR A 71 -3.42 7.51 -4.76
N ILE A 72 -3.13 6.97 -3.58
CA ILE A 72 -1.99 6.10 -3.32
C ILE A 72 -2.48 4.68 -3.06
N LEU A 73 -1.94 3.71 -3.82
CA LEU A 73 -2.16 2.29 -3.58
C LEU A 73 -1.54 1.88 -2.24
N VAL A 74 -2.31 1.24 -1.38
CA VAL A 74 -1.82 0.59 -0.16
C VAL A 74 -1.33 -0.81 -0.52
N ASP A 75 -0.02 -1.01 -0.45
CA ASP A 75 0.64 -2.22 -0.93
C ASP A 75 1.40 -2.92 0.20
N THR A 76 0.88 -4.03 0.69
CA THR A 76 1.59 -4.83 1.70
C THR A 76 2.78 -5.59 1.11
N GLY A 77 2.80 -5.82 -0.21
CA GLY A 77 3.86 -6.54 -0.94
C GLY A 77 5.17 -5.77 -1.08
N SER A 78 5.18 -4.46 -0.81
CA SER A 78 6.36 -3.59 -0.91
C SER A 78 6.62 -2.78 0.37
N ALA A 79 7.77 -2.11 0.43
CA ALA A 79 8.16 -1.24 1.54
C ALA A 79 8.65 0.12 1.03
N GLY A 80 8.03 1.21 1.48
CA GLY A 80 8.40 2.57 1.07
C GLY A 80 7.33 3.26 0.24
N LEU A 81 7.39 4.60 0.15
CA LEU A 81 6.50 5.38 -0.71
C LEU A 81 7.21 5.77 -2.01
N VAL A 82 6.60 5.45 -3.15
CA VAL A 82 7.03 5.91 -4.47
C VAL A 82 5.94 6.73 -5.11
N VAL A 83 6.31 7.90 -5.61
CA VAL A 83 5.42 8.84 -6.28
C VAL A 83 6.10 9.46 -7.51
N SER A 84 5.28 10.06 -8.37
CA SER A 84 5.76 10.89 -9.48
C SER A 84 6.18 12.29 -8.98
N PRO A 85 6.91 13.07 -9.80
CA PRO A 85 7.16 14.48 -9.49
C PRO A 85 5.87 15.31 -9.34
N GLU A 86 4.79 14.98 -10.06
CA GLU A 86 3.54 15.75 -10.00
C GLU A 86 2.86 15.64 -8.62
N ASP A 87 2.95 14.48 -7.98
CA ASP A 87 2.41 14.21 -6.64
C ASP A 87 3.04 15.05 -5.53
N VAL A 88 4.24 15.58 -5.77
CA VAL A 88 4.93 16.47 -4.83
C VAL A 88 4.81 17.95 -5.21
N GLY A 89 4.08 18.28 -6.28
CA GLY A 89 3.91 19.63 -6.81
C GLY A 89 4.83 19.96 -7.99
N GLY A 90 5.18 18.95 -8.80
CA GLY A 90 6.06 19.05 -9.95
C GLY A 90 7.49 19.44 -9.58
N ILE A 91 8.22 20.01 -10.54
CA ILE A 91 9.61 20.42 -10.34
C ILE A 91 9.81 21.41 -9.18
N LEU A 92 8.85 22.31 -8.95
CA LEU A 92 8.92 23.27 -7.85
C LEU A 92 8.73 22.58 -6.50
N GLY A 93 7.84 21.59 -6.44
CA GLY A 93 7.66 20.72 -5.29
C GLY A 93 8.93 19.94 -4.93
N VAL A 94 9.55 19.33 -5.94
CA VAL A 94 10.85 18.65 -5.80
C VAL A 94 11.93 19.58 -5.27
N LEU A 95 12.06 20.78 -5.82
CA LEU A 95 13.03 21.78 -5.33
C LEU A 95 12.74 22.21 -3.89
N HIS A 96 11.47 22.28 -3.49
CA HIS A 96 11.08 22.67 -2.14
C HIS A 96 11.40 21.62 -1.08
N MET A 97 11.50 20.34 -1.46
CA MET A 97 11.99 19.27 -0.58
C MET A 97 13.51 19.32 -0.33
N GLY A 98 14.24 20.19 -1.05
CA GLY A 98 15.68 20.35 -0.90
C GLY A 98 16.48 19.32 -1.69
N LEU A 99 17.66 18.97 -1.18
CA LEU A 99 18.55 18.00 -1.83
C LEU A 99 18.10 16.57 -1.52
N PRO A 100 18.16 15.65 -2.50
CA PRO A 100 17.88 14.25 -2.24
C PRO A 100 18.92 13.63 -1.31
N THR A 101 18.49 12.71 -0.46
CA THR A 101 19.32 11.95 0.48
C THR A 101 19.81 10.62 -0.11
N GLY A 102 19.28 10.22 -1.27
CA GLY A 102 19.67 8.99 -1.96
C GLY A 102 19.25 9.00 -3.43
N LEU A 103 19.90 8.14 -4.22
CA LEU A 103 19.57 7.87 -5.61
C LEU A 103 19.70 6.37 -5.83
N SER A 104 18.67 5.73 -6.36
CA SER A 104 18.68 4.28 -6.60
C SER A 104 17.77 3.90 -7.77
N ILE A 105 17.75 2.61 -8.08
CA ILE A 105 16.89 1.97 -9.07
C ILE A 105 16.08 0.87 -8.40
N SER A 106 14.81 0.74 -8.79
CA SER A 106 13.96 -0.38 -8.39
C SER A 106 13.04 -0.77 -9.55
N GLY A 107 12.22 -1.79 -9.33
CA GLY A 107 11.13 -2.14 -10.22
C GLY A 107 9.82 -2.29 -9.45
N TYR A 108 8.72 -2.36 -10.21
CA TYR A 108 7.39 -2.62 -9.66
C TYR A 108 6.70 -3.71 -10.46
N SER A 109 6.26 -4.76 -9.76
CA SER A 109 5.49 -5.91 -10.29
C SER A 109 6.03 -6.53 -11.60
N GLY A 110 7.32 -6.37 -11.90
CA GLY A 110 7.93 -6.77 -13.19
C GLY A 110 7.45 -5.97 -14.42
N GLY A 111 6.60 -4.96 -14.23
CA GLY A 111 6.07 -4.10 -15.29
C GLY A 111 6.89 -2.84 -15.55
N LEU A 112 7.64 -2.39 -14.56
CA LEU A 112 8.49 -1.20 -14.63
C LEU A 112 9.85 -1.43 -14.00
N TYR A 113 10.87 -0.77 -14.56
CA TYR A 113 12.06 -0.34 -13.82
C TYR A 113 12.06 1.18 -13.72
N TYR A 114 12.48 1.74 -12.59
CA TYR A 114 12.55 3.19 -12.41
C TYR A 114 13.74 3.60 -11.55
N ILE A 115 14.34 4.74 -11.93
CA ILE A 115 15.34 5.46 -11.15
C ILE A 115 14.59 6.50 -10.32
N PHE A 116 14.90 6.57 -9.03
CA PHE A 116 14.28 7.51 -8.11
C PHE A 116 15.33 8.21 -7.26
N ALA A 117 15.00 9.43 -6.84
CA ALA A 117 15.68 10.14 -5.78
C ALA A 117 14.87 10.04 -4.49
N THR A 118 15.55 9.79 -3.38
CA THR A 118 14.93 9.74 -2.05
C THR A 118 15.02 11.11 -1.40
N TYR A 119 13.91 11.59 -0.83
CA TYR A 119 13.80 12.84 -0.08
C TYR A 119 13.33 12.54 1.34
N THR A 120 13.72 13.39 2.30
CA THR A 120 13.22 13.30 3.67
C THR A 120 12.15 14.36 3.88
N THR A 121 10.90 13.94 3.97
CA THR A 121 9.75 14.85 4.06
C THR A 121 8.55 14.22 4.77
N THR A 122 7.47 14.98 4.93
CA THR A 122 6.23 14.52 5.57
C THR A 122 5.29 13.85 4.57
N VAL A 123 4.52 12.89 5.06
CA VAL A 123 3.35 12.33 4.38
C VAL A 123 2.14 12.61 5.25
N ASP A 124 1.11 13.22 4.67
CA ASP A 124 -0.11 13.63 5.35
C ASP A 124 -1.29 12.85 4.78
N PHE A 125 -1.91 12.01 5.60
CA PHE A 125 -3.08 11.20 5.24
C PHE A 125 -4.40 11.95 5.51
N GLY A 126 -4.34 13.21 5.95
CA GLY A 126 -5.48 13.98 6.42
C GLY A 126 -5.75 13.78 7.92
N ASN A 127 -6.72 14.54 8.44
CA ASN A 127 -7.17 14.44 9.84
C ASN A 127 -6.06 14.56 10.90
N GLY A 128 -4.94 15.24 10.58
CA GLY A 128 -3.80 15.40 11.48
C GLY A 128 -2.94 14.13 11.60
N ILE A 129 -3.19 13.12 10.76
CA ILE A 129 -2.40 11.89 10.67
C ILE A 129 -1.24 12.17 9.72
N VAL A 130 -0.16 12.70 10.30
CA VAL A 130 0.99 13.21 9.56
C VAL A 130 2.24 12.55 10.11
N THR A 131 3.09 12.03 9.23
CA THR A 131 4.37 11.46 9.62
C THR A 131 5.32 12.55 10.12
N ALA A 132 6.23 12.18 11.01
CA ALA A 132 7.52 12.88 11.09
C ALA A 132 8.23 12.79 9.72
N PRO A 133 9.24 13.64 9.43
CA PRO A 133 9.99 13.53 8.19
C PRO A 133 10.54 12.10 7.99
N THR A 134 10.20 11.51 6.85
CA THR A 134 10.50 10.12 6.47
C THR A 134 10.93 10.04 5.00
N ALA A 135 11.47 8.89 4.60
CA ALA A 135 11.94 8.67 3.24
C ALA A 135 10.77 8.55 2.25
N VAL A 136 10.78 9.39 1.22
CA VAL A 136 9.87 9.33 0.07
C VAL A 136 10.69 9.27 -1.22
N ASN A 137 10.37 8.32 -2.09
CA ASN A 137 11.04 8.15 -3.36
C ASN A 137 10.25 8.86 -4.47
N VAL A 138 10.91 9.80 -5.16
CA VAL A 138 10.35 10.50 -6.32
C VAL A 138 11.00 9.94 -7.58
N VAL A 139 10.16 9.44 -8.49
CA VAL A 139 10.63 8.88 -9.76
C VAL A 139 11.21 9.97 -10.64
N LEU A 140 12.41 9.72 -11.16
CA LEU A 140 13.10 10.60 -12.10
C LEU A 140 12.99 10.10 -13.54
N LEU A 141 12.99 8.77 -13.70
CA LEU A 141 12.91 8.10 -14.98
C LEU A 141 12.37 6.69 -14.78
N SER A 142 11.52 6.23 -15.69
CA SER A 142 10.96 4.87 -15.69
C SER A 142 10.99 4.25 -17.08
N ILE A 143 11.09 2.93 -17.14
CA ILE A 143 11.15 2.13 -18.36
C ILE A 143 10.11 1.01 -18.23
N PRO A 144 9.16 0.88 -19.18
CA PRO A 144 8.21 -0.22 -19.20
C PRO A 144 8.88 -1.50 -19.67
N THR A 145 8.62 -2.61 -18.97
CA THR A 145 9.32 -3.89 -19.19
C THR A 145 8.40 -5.04 -19.58
N SER A 146 7.08 -4.89 -19.40
CA SER A 146 6.10 -5.90 -19.77
C SER A 146 5.27 -5.46 -20.98
N PRO A 147 4.70 -6.40 -21.76
CA PRO A 147 3.82 -6.06 -22.88
C PRO A 147 2.68 -5.13 -22.48
N PHE A 148 2.07 -5.34 -21.30
CA PHE A 148 1.05 -4.47 -20.73
C PHE A 148 1.59 -3.05 -20.50
N ALA A 149 2.70 -2.91 -19.76
CA ALA A 149 3.26 -1.59 -19.45
C ALA A 149 3.68 -0.83 -20.73
N ILE A 150 4.23 -1.55 -21.70
CA ILE A 150 4.64 -1.00 -23.00
C ILE A 150 3.41 -0.50 -23.76
N SER A 151 2.36 -1.32 -23.90
CA SER A 151 1.15 -0.91 -24.62
C SER A 151 0.45 0.27 -23.95
N THR A 152 0.33 0.22 -22.62
CA THR A 152 -0.30 1.27 -21.81
C THR A 152 0.46 2.59 -21.97
N TYR A 153 1.79 2.56 -21.88
CA TYR A 153 2.62 3.75 -22.08
C TYR A 153 2.46 4.33 -23.48
N PHE A 154 2.50 3.52 -24.54
CA PHE A 154 2.32 4.04 -25.90
C PHE A 154 0.94 4.67 -26.11
N SER A 155 -0.12 4.08 -25.55
CA SER A 155 -1.46 4.67 -25.60
C SER A 155 -1.52 6.00 -24.85
N ALA A 156 -0.94 6.09 -23.66
CA ALA A 156 -0.91 7.32 -22.87
C ALA A 156 -0.07 8.42 -23.55
N LEU A 157 1.10 8.07 -24.08
CA LEU A 157 1.99 9.00 -24.79
C LEU A 157 1.33 9.65 -26.01
N LEU A 158 0.46 8.93 -26.71
CA LEU A 158 -0.30 9.46 -27.84
C LEU A 158 -1.40 10.46 -27.40
N ALA A 159 -1.91 10.33 -26.18
CA ALA A 159 -2.90 11.23 -25.61
C ALA A 159 -2.25 12.47 -25.00
N ASP A 160 -1.13 12.29 -24.28
CA ASP A 160 -0.34 13.36 -23.69
C ASP A 160 1.16 13.02 -23.79
N PRO A 161 1.94 13.77 -24.60
CA PRO A 161 3.36 13.51 -24.83
C PRO A 161 4.25 13.80 -23.62
N THR A 162 3.71 14.33 -22.53
CA THR A 162 4.43 14.57 -21.28
C THR A 162 4.32 13.41 -20.28
N THR A 163 3.39 12.48 -20.49
CA THR A 163 3.18 11.33 -19.62
C THR A 163 4.42 10.44 -19.56
N THR A 164 4.87 10.12 -18.36
CA THR A 164 5.95 9.16 -18.12
C THR A 164 5.44 7.72 -18.12
N PRO A 165 6.29 6.70 -18.35
CA PRO A 165 5.87 5.30 -18.22
C PRO A 165 5.36 4.92 -16.83
N PHE A 166 5.86 5.57 -15.77
CA PHE A 166 5.40 5.37 -14.40
C PHE A 166 3.95 5.85 -14.23
N GLU A 167 3.67 7.09 -14.61
CA GLU A 167 2.32 7.68 -14.57
C GLU A 167 1.35 6.89 -15.43
N ALA A 168 1.76 6.46 -16.63
CA ALA A 168 0.91 5.64 -17.50
C ALA A 168 0.54 4.28 -16.87
N TYR A 169 1.51 3.62 -16.23
CA TYR A 169 1.31 2.31 -15.63
C TYR A 169 0.33 2.37 -14.44
N PHE A 170 0.53 3.32 -13.53
CA PHE A 170 -0.31 3.48 -12.34
C PHE A 170 -1.65 4.16 -12.66
N GLY A 171 -1.65 5.15 -13.56
CA GLY A 171 -2.87 5.81 -14.02
C GLY A 171 -3.84 4.88 -14.74
N ALA A 172 -3.36 3.78 -15.34
CA ALA A 172 -4.23 2.76 -15.94
C ALA A 172 -5.09 2.00 -14.90
N VAL A 173 -4.69 2.03 -13.63
CA VAL A 173 -5.47 1.48 -12.50
C VAL A 173 -5.92 2.59 -11.53
N GLY A 174 -5.86 3.85 -11.96
CA GLY A 174 -6.39 5.00 -11.20
C GLY A 174 -5.62 5.36 -9.93
N VAL A 175 -4.33 5.00 -9.84
CA VAL A 175 -3.46 5.40 -8.73
C VAL A 175 -2.32 6.26 -9.25
N ASP A 176 -1.77 7.09 -8.38
CA ASP A 176 -0.68 8.02 -8.71
C ASP A 176 0.66 7.55 -8.13
N GLY A 177 0.62 6.69 -7.11
CA GLY A 177 1.80 6.13 -6.47
C GLY A 177 1.48 4.92 -5.59
N VAL A 178 2.51 4.44 -4.88
CA VAL A 178 2.42 3.23 -4.05
C VAL A 178 2.99 3.48 -2.67
N LEU A 179 2.19 3.18 -1.65
CA LEU A 179 2.57 3.12 -0.25
C LEU A 179 2.83 1.67 0.15
N GLY A 180 4.09 1.28 0.12
CA GLY A 180 4.57 0.02 0.65
C GLY A 180 4.54 0.00 2.17
N VAL A 181 3.72 -0.88 2.76
CA VAL A 181 3.55 -1.03 4.22
C VAL A 181 4.07 -2.36 4.76
N GLY A 182 4.75 -3.17 3.94
CA GLY A 182 5.24 -4.50 4.29
C GLY A 182 6.56 -4.54 5.08
N PRO A 183 6.58 -4.93 6.37
CA PRO A 183 7.76 -4.90 7.25
C PRO A 183 9.02 -5.60 6.77
N ASN A 184 8.89 -6.71 6.04
CA ASN A 184 9.99 -7.53 5.52
C ASN A 184 10.06 -7.55 3.99
N ALA A 185 9.34 -6.64 3.33
CA ALA A 185 9.43 -6.48 1.88
C ALA A 185 10.77 -5.84 1.48
N VAL A 186 11.19 -6.10 0.24
CA VAL A 186 12.57 -5.81 -0.23
C VAL A 186 12.80 -4.33 -0.61
N GLY A 187 11.75 -3.55 -0.84
CA GLY A 187 11.89 -2.14 -1.22
C GLY A 187 10.65 -1.58 -1.90
N PRO A 188 10.72 -0.37 -2.49
CA PRO A 188 11.93 0.36 -2.88
C PRO A 188 12.53 1.33 -1.86
N GLY A 189 11.90 1.57 -0.71
CA GLY A 189 12.41 2.50 0.30
C GLY A 189 13.61 1.95 1.08
N PRO A 190 14.30 2.78 1.88
CA PRO A 190 14.99 2.25 3.05
C PRO A 190 14.04 2.08 4.26
N SER A 191 12.81 2.63 4.23
CA SER A 191 11.88 2.61 5.36
C SER A 191 10.41 2.67 4.93
N ILE A 192 9.52 2.17 5.80
CA ILE A 192 8.05 2.25 5.67
C ILE A 192 7.55 3.59 6.25
N PRO A 193 6.88 4.46 5.47
CA PRO A 193 6.52 5.81 5.92
C PRO A 193 5.61 5.86 7.15
N THR A 194 4.67 4.93 7.26
CA THR A 194 3.72 4.86 8.39
C THR A 194 4.41 4.53 9.72
N MET A 195 5.59 3.90 9.71
CA MET A 195 6.41 3.73 10.91
C MET A 195 6.96 5.06 11.46
N ALA A 196 6.90 6.14 10.68
CA ALA A 196 7.27 7.49 11.12
C ALA A 196 6.08 8.30 11.66
N LEU A 197 4.88 7.70 11.77
CA LEU A 197 3.76 8.34 12.46
C LEU A 197 4.07 8.53 13.96
N PRO A 198 3.52 9.57 14.60
CA PRO A 198 3.80 9.85 16.01
C PRO A 198 3.08 8.90 16.96
N GLY A 199 3.67 8.69 18.14
CA GLY A 199 3.01 7.96 19.22
C GLY A 199 2.83 6.47 18.91
N ASP A 200 1.62 5.96 19.13
CA ASP A 200 1.24 4.57 18.88
C ASP A 200 0.73 4.34 17.45
N LEU A 201 0.50 5.39 16.65
CA LEU A 201 0.07 5.29 15.26
C LEU A 201 1.06 4.55 14.35
N ASN A 202 2.31 4.39 14.79
CA ASN A 202 3.37 3.70 14.06
C ASN A 202 3.50 2.20 14.36
N GLN A 203 2.54 1.61 15.08
CA GLN A 203 2.62 0.19 15.45
C GLN A 203 2.20 -0.75 14.32
N GLY A 204 1.35 -0.27 13.42
CA GLY A 204 0.85 -1.05 12.31
C GLY A 204 -0.25 -0.33 11.56
N VAL A 205 -0.88 -1.08 10.65
CA VAL A 205 -2.00 -0.59 9.85
C VAL A 205 -3.04 -1.69 9.64
N LEU A 206 -4.30 -1.40 9.95
CA LEU A 206 -5.44 -2.25 9.61
C LEU A 206 -5.98 -1.83 8.24
N ILE A 207 -6.05 -2.79 7.32
CA ILE A 207 -6.74 -2.64 6.04
C ILE A 207 -8.10 -3.30 6.20
N ASP A 208 -9.16 -2.51 6.41
CA ASP A 208 -10.54 -2.98 6.52
C ASP A 208 -11.32 -2.58 5.25
N ALA A 209 -11.10 -3.33 4.16
CA ALA A 209 -11.80 -3.10 2.91
C ALA A 209 -13.33 -3.28 3.02
N PRO A 210 -13.87 -4.23 3.82
CA PRO A 210 -15.31 -4.30 4.07
C PRO A 210 -15.91 -3.05 4.71
N ALA A 211 -15.17 -2.40 5.63
CA ALA A 211 -15.59 -1.13 6.23
C ALA A 211 -15.24 0.09 5.36
N GLY A 212 -14.32 -0.04 4.41
CA GLY A 212 -13.81 1.08 3.62
C GLY A 212 -12.88 1.98 4.44
N GLU A 213 -12.09 1.39 5.33
CA GLU A 213 -11.26 2.12 6.28
C GLU A 213 -9.81 1.60 6.28
N LEU A 214 -8.88 2.54 6.44
CA LEU A 214 -7.50 2.29 6.81
C LEU A 214 -7.26 2.87 8.20
N VAL A 215 -6.89 2.03 9.17
CA VAL A 215 -6.73 2.45 10.57
C VAL A 215 -5.27 2.31 10.99
N PHE A 216 -4.67 3.40 11.45
CA PHE A 216 -3.29 3.44 11.92
C PHE A 216 -3.18 3.13 13.40
N GLY A 217 -2.05 2.51 13.78
CA GLY A 217 -1.70 2.24 15.18
C GLY A 217 -2.00 0.82 15.63
N PRO A 218 -2.25 0.57 16.92
CA PRO A 218 -2.53 -0.77 17.43
C PRO A 218 -3.79 -1.36 16.77
N ASN A 219 -3.81 -2.67 16.54
CA ASN A 219 -4.99 -3.36 16.01
C ASN A 219 -6.22 -3.07 16.89
N PRO A 220 -7.25 -2.39 16.38
CA PRO A 220 -8.42 -2.02 17.17
C PRO A 220 -9.42 -3.18 17.34
N LEU A 221 -9.28 -4.26 16.56
CA LEU A 221 -10.26 -5.34 16.50
C LEU A 221 -10.04 -6.37 17.62
N PRO A 222 -11.13 -6.85 18.26
CA PRO A 222 -11.03 -7.90 19.25
C PRO A 222 -10.84 -9.27 18.59
N ALA A 223 -10.35 -10.24 19.36
CA ALA A 223 -10.27 -11.65 18.95
C ALA A 223 -11.61 -12.20 18.40
N PRO A 224 -11.61 -13.21 17.52
CA PRO A 224 -10.46 -14.04 17.12
C PRO A 224 -9.54 -13.37 16.09
N ASN A 225 -8.24 -13.43 16.38
CA ASN A 225 -7.16 -12.97 15.53
C ASN A 225 -6.32 -14.19 15.16
N VAL A 226 -6.07 -14.41 13.87
CA VAL A 226 -5.19 -15.47 13.40
C VAL A 226 -3.91 -14.84 12.87
N GLU A 227 -2.79 -15.13 13.55
CA GLU A 227 -1.51 -14.49 13.29
C GLU A 227 -0.62 -15.36 12.40
N VAL A 228 0.06 -14.69 11.47
CA VAL A 228 1.11 -15.26 10.64
C VAL A 228 2.36 -14.43 10.81
N VAL A 229 3.40 -15.03 11.39
CA VAL A 229 4.70 -14.37 11.56
C VAL A 229 5.32 -14.11 10.18
N GLY A 230 5.83 -12.90 9.98
CA GLY A 230 6.31 -12.41 8.70
C GLY A 230 5.25 -11.61 7.96
N SER A 231 5.60 -10.41 7.51
CA SER A 231 4.76 -9.61 6.64
C SER A 231 5.60 -8.77 5.67
N PRO A 232 5.36 -8.86 4.36
CA PRO A 232 4.37 -9.73 3.70
C PRO A 232 4.89 -11.15 3.44
N ILE A 233 6.21 -11.37 3.49
CA ILE A 233 6.83 -12.64 3.10
C ILE A 233 6.78 -13.63 4.26
N THR A 234 6.20 -14.80 4.01
CA THR A 234 6.04 -15.86 4.99
C THR A 234 5.87 -17.23 4.33
N THR A 235 5.72 -18.30 5.11
CA THR A 235 5.30 -19.62 4.62
C THR A 235 3.83 -19.83 4.95
N LEU A 236 3.01 -20.03 3.93
CA LEU A 236 1.61 -20.43 4.07
C LEU A 236 1.44 -21.89 3.69
N TYR A 237 0.32 -22.49 4.09
CA TYR A 237 0.02 -23.89 3.78
C TYR A 237 -1.19 -23.97 2.87
N VAL A 238 -0.99 -24.46 1.66
CA VAL A 238 -2.04 -24.53 0.63
C VAL A 238 -2.56 -25.94 0.52
N LYS A 239 -3.88 -26.06 0.56
CA LYS A 239 -4.62 -27.30 0.42
C LYS A 239 -5.47 -27.25 -0.83
N ILE A 240 -5.35 -28.28 -1.67
CA ILE A 240 -6.04 -28.41 -2.95
C ILE A 240 -7.06 -29.55 -2.84
N ASP A 241 -8.32 -29.27 -3.14
CA ASP A 241 -9.43 -30.24 -3.23
C ASP A 241 -9.50 -31.24 -2.06
N GLY A 242 -9.34 -30.74 -0.83
CA GLY A 242 -9.43 -31.59 0.37
C GLY A 242 -8.14 -32.36 0.71
N GLY A 243 -7.08 -32.22 -0.10
CA GLY A 243 -5.80 -32.93 0.06
C GLY A 243 -4.97 -32.52 1.29
N THR A 244 -3.73 -32.97 1.33
CA THR A 244 -2.79 -32.58 2.39
C THR A 244 -2.28 -31.16 2.15
N PRO A 245 -2.33 -30.26 3.15
CA PRO A 245 -1.72 -28.93 3.02
C PRO A 245 -0.20 -29.05 2.78
N ILE A 246 0.30 -28.30 1.80
CA ILE A 246 1.73 -28.22 1.49
C ILE A 246 2.29 -26.84 1.83
N PRO A 247 3.54 -26.73 2.33
CA PRO A 247 4.16 -25.44 2.59
C PRO A 247 4.48 -24.71 1.29
N VAL A 248 4.16 -23.43 1.23
CA VAL A 248 4.35 -22.55 0.08
C VAL A 248 4.94 -21.23 0.53
N SER A 249 6.13 -20.91 0.02
CA SER A 249 6.73 -19.59 0.21
C SER A 249 5.84 -18.53 -0.47
N SER A 250 5.36 -17.59 0.32
CA SER A 250 4.25 -16.71 -0.07
C SER A 250 4.53 -15.25 0.28
N ILE A 251 3.82 -14.36 -0.40
CA ILE A 251 3.71 -12.93 -0.11
C ILE A 251 2.23 -12.58 0.05
N ILE A 252 1.86 -12.02 1.21
CA ILE A 252 0.51 -11.53 1.50
C ILE A 252 0.42 -10.09 1.02
N ASP A 253 -0.24 -9.87 -0.11
CA ASP A 253 -0.05 -8.69 -0.94
C ASP A 253 -1.38 -8.06 -1.37
N SER A 254 -1.74 -6.94 -0.72
CA SER A 254 -2.92 -6.15 -1.03
C SER A 254 -2.86 -5.46 -2.40
N GLY A 255 -1.66 -5.17 -2.90
CA GLY A 255 -1.42 -4.62 -4.24
C GLY A 255 -1.28 -5.69 -5.33
N GLY A 256 -1.34 -6.98 -4.97
CA GLY A 256 -1.08 -8.12 -5.85
C GLY A 256 -2.20 -8.48 -6.83
N VAL A 257 -3.25 -7.65 -6.96
CA VAL A 257 -4.38 -7.84 -7.89
C VAL A 257 -5.05 -9.21 -7.65
N THR A 258 -5.00 -10.13 -8.62
CA THR A 258 -5.56 -11.49 -8.51
C THR A 258 -4.54 -12.52 -8.01
N GLY A 259 -3.33 -12.10 -7.66
CA GLY A 259 -2.30 -12.96 -7.12
C GLY A 259 -1.70 -13.95 -8.12
N THR A 260 -0.82 -14.80 -7.60
CA THR A 260 -0.11 -15.84 -8.35
C THR A 260 -0.05 -17.13 -7.57
N ILE A 261 -0.03 -18.26 -8.26
CA ILE A 261 0.11 -19.58 -7.65
C ILE A 261 1.22 -20.38 -8.34
N PRO A 262 2.21 -20.91 -7.60
CA PRO A 262 3.25 -21.74 -8.20
C PRO A 262 2.69 -23.03 -8.80
N SER A 263 3.16 -23.41 -9.99
CA SER A 263 2.71 -24.58 -10.72
C SER A 263 2.88 -25.89 -9.94
N TYR A 264 3.89 -25.98 -9.07
CA TYR A 264 4.12 -27.16 -8.23
C TYR A 264 3.01 -27.36 -7.18
N VAL A 265 2.30 -26.30 -6.78
CA VAL A 265 1.23 -26.38 -5.79
C VAL A 265 0.01 -27.08 -6.36
N ILE A 266 -0.30 -26.79 -7.62
CA ILE A 266 -1.46 -27.31 -8.36
C ILE A 266 -1.11 -28.45 -9.33
N GLY A 267 0.18 -28.81 -9.44
CA GLY A 267 0.66 -29.83 -10.37
C GLY A 267 0.49 -29.53 -11.85
N SER A 268 0.30 -28.26 -12.23
CA SER A 268 -0.05 -27.84 -13.59
C SER A 268 0.58 -26.49 -13.96
N GLY A 269 0.93 -26.32 -15.25
CA GLY A 269 1.37 -25.03 -15.81
C GLY A 269 0.23 -24.05 -16.11
N THR A 270 -1.03 -24.48 -15.94
CA THR A 270 -2.23 -23.67 -16.11
C THR A 270 -3.18 -23.87 -14.94
N LEU A 271 -3.96 -22.84 -14.60
CA LEU A 271 -4.87 -22.90 -13.46
C LEU A 271 -5.99 -23.91 -13.74
N PRO A 272 -6.11 -25.01 -12.99
CA PRO A 272 -7.16 -25.99 -13.19
C PRO A 272 -8.51 -25.36 -12.89
N ALA A 273 -9.55 -25.71 -13.66
CA ALA A 273 -10.90 -25.20 -13.45
C ALA A 273 -11.59 -25.94 -12.30
N ASN A 274 -12.49 -25.25 -11.60
CA ASN A 274 -13.29 -25.80 -10.50
C ASN A 274 -12.47 -26.50 -9.40
N THR A 275 -11.34 -25.92 -9.03
CA THR A 275 -10.47 -26.42 -7.96
C THR A 275 -10.69 -25.60 -6.72
N ASN A 276 -10.91 -26.27 -5.59
CA ASN A 276 -10.99 -25.63 -4.28
C ASN A 276 -9.59 -25.46 -3.71
N ILE A 277 -9.25 -24.21 -3.38
CA ILE A 277 -7.98 -23.83 -2.80
C ILE A 277 -8.25 -23.21 -1.45
N GLU A 278 -7.63 -23.77 -0.42
CA GLU A 278 -7.73 -23.31 0.95
C GLU A 278 -6.31 -22.99 1.47
N VAL A 279 -6.16 -21.87 2.18
CA VAL A 279 -4.87 -21.40 2.67
C VAL A 279 -4.89 -21.31 4.19
N TYR A 280 -3.85 -21.83 4.83
CA TYR A 280 -3.76 -22.04 6.28
C TYR A 280 -2.46 -21.49 6.86
N THR A 281 -2.46 -21.24 8.17
CA THR A 281 -1.25 -20.86 8.93
C THR A 281 -0.25 -22.00 9.07
N SER A 282 -0.74 -23.24 9.17
CA SER A 282 0.06 -24.46 9.33
C SER A 282 -0.73 -25.70 8.86
N PRO A 283 -0.14 -26.91 8.73
CA PRO A 283 -0.84 -28.11 8.25
C PRO A 283 -2.08 -28.52 9.05
N GLY A 284 -2.20 -28.06 10.30
CA GLY A 284 -3.38 -28.26 11.15
C GLY A 284 -3.80 -26.98 11.86
N GLY A 285 -3.40 -25.82 11.33
CA GLY A 285 -3.70 -24.52 11.89
C GLY A 285 -5.01 -23.96 11.39
N ASP A 286 -5.26 -22.70 11.72
CA ASP A 286 -6.44 -21.98 11.29
C ASP A 286 -6.41 -21.70 9.78
N ARG A 287 -7.61 -21.74 9.17
CA ARG A 287 -7.81 -21.33 7.79
C ARG A 287 -7.77 -19.81 7.73
N LEU A 288 -7.00 -19.27 6.79
CA LEU A 288 -6.89 -17.84 6.53
C LEU A 288 -7.95 -17.39 5.52
N TYR A 289 -8.04 -18.09 4.39
CA TYR A 289 -9.03 -17.84 3.36
C TYR A 289 -9.16 -19.06 2.43
N ALA A 290 -10.20 -19.08 1.61
CA ALA A 290 -10.41 -20.10 0.59
C ALA A 290 -11.10 -19.52 -0.64
N PHE A 291 -10.92 -20.17 -1.79
CA PHE A 291 -11.61 -19.83 -3.03
C PHE A 291 -11.73 -21.04 -3.95
N ASN A 292 -12.66 -20.94 -4.90
CA ASN A 292 -12.72 -21.83 -6.05
C ASN A 292 -12.12 -21.13 -7.28
N THR A 293 -11.41 -21.86 -8.13
CA THR A 293 -10.76 -21.30 -9.33
C THR A 293 -11.73 -20.85 -10.44
N ASN A 294 -13.04 -21.08 -10.28
CA ASN A 294 -14.06 -20.46 -11.10
C ASN A 294 -14.34 -19.01 -10.68
N ASP A 295 -14.19 -18.69 -9.39
CA ASP A 295 -14.52 -17.39 -8.80
C ASP A 295 -13.31 -16.46 -8.68
N TYR A 296 -12.13 -17.04 -8.45
CA TYR A 296 -10.88 -16.30 -8.34
C TYR A 296 -9.74 -17.00 -9.10
N ARG A 297 -9.01 -16.23 -9.92
CA ARG A 297 -8.11 -16.78 -10.93
C ARG A 297 -6.69 -16.23 -10.80
N PRO A 298 -5.87 -16.72 -9.85
CA PRO A 298 -4.47 -16.35 -9.78
C PRO A 298 -3.70 -16.81 -11.02
N THR A 299 -2.67 -16.04 -11.38
CA THR A 299 -1.79 -16.41 -12.50
C THR A 299 -0.87 -17.54 -12.07
N VAL A 300 -0.79 -18.60 -12.87
CA VAL A 300 0.15 -19.70 -12.59
C VAL A 300 1.57 -19.28 -12.96
N ILE A 301 2.49 -19.46 -12.01
CA ILE A 301 3.91 -19.11 -12.18
C ILE A 301 4.79 -20.34 -12.02
N SER A 302 5.94 -20.37 -12.71
CA SER A 302 6.91 -21.47 -12.62
C SER A 302 7.99 -21.23 -11.56
N SER A 303 8.16 -19.99 -11.11
CA SER A 303 9.14 -19.57 -10.10
C SER A 303 8.65 -18.32 -9.37
N GLY A 304 9.24 -18.04 -8.21
CA GLY A 304 8.85 -16.91 -7.34
C GLY A 304 7.98 -17.35 -6.16
N LEU A 305 7.44 -16.36 -5.46
CA LEU A 305 6.53 -16.56 -4.33
C LEU A 305 5.10 -16.70 -4.83
N MET A 306 4.30 -17.50 -4.12
CA MET A 306 2.85 -17.38 -4.22
C MET A 306 2.43 -15.99 -3.76
N ASN A 307 1.64 -15.27 -4.54
CA ASN A 307 1.08 -13.98 -4.18
C ASN A 307 -0.41 -14.16 -3.88
N THR A 308 -0.86 -13.76 -2.69
CA THR A 308 -2.27 -13.93 -2.30
C THR A 308 -3.23 -13.10 -3.15
N GLY A 309 -2.72 -12.01 -3.74
CA GLY A 309 -3.49 -10.91 -4.28
C GLY A 309 -4.37 -10.26 -3.20
N PHE A 310 -5.31 -9.44 -3.67
CA PHE A 310 -6.24 -8.69 -2.82
C PHE A 310 -7.31 -9.57 -2.15
N LEU A 311 -7.42 -10.85 -2.53
CA LEU A 311 -8.51 -11.74 -2.08
C LEU A 311 -8.71 -11.79 -0.55
N PRO A 312 -7.69 -12.04 0.29
CA PRO A 312 -7.88 -12.05 1.75
C PRO A 312 -8.38 -10.71 2.29
N PHE A 313 -7.90 -9.59 1.74
CA PHE A 313 -8.30 -8.25 2.17
C PHE A 313 -9.73 -7.92 1.77
N ARG A 314 -10.25 -8.49 0.68
CA ARG A 314 -11.59 -8.20 0.17
C ARG A 314 -12.72 -8.57 1.14
N PHE A 315 -12.53 -9.64 1.92
CA PHE A 315 -13.62 -10.25 2.69
C PHE A 315 -13.49 -10.08 4.20
N GLN A 316 -12.32 -9.63 4.67
CA GLN A 316 -12.05 -9.51 6.08
C GLN A 316 -10.98 -8.43 6.33
N PRO A 317 -10.99 -7.83 7.52
CA PRO A 317 -9.92 -6.93 7.93
C PRO A 317 -8.60 -7.71 8.08
N VAL A 318 -7.51 -7.10 7.61
CA VAL A 318 -6.16 -7.65 7.78
C VAL A 318 -5.26 -6.57 8.36
N TYR A 319 -4.70 -6.85 9.53
CA TYR A 319 -3.78 -5.96 10.23
C TYR A 319 -2.32 -6.34 9.94
N ILE A 320 -1.52 -5.33 9.63
CA ILE A 320 -0.09 -5.44 9.42
C ILE A 320 0.60 -4.89 10.66
N ASP A 321 1.04 -5.79 11.53
CA ASP A 321 1.86 -5.45 12.70
C ASP A 321 3.31 -5.26 12.27
N TYR A 322 3.91 -4.13 12.66
CA TYR A 322 5.32 -3.84 12.38
C TYR A 322 6.27 -4.54 13.38
N SER A 323 5.72 -5.28 14.35
CA SER A 323 6.44 -6.11 15.31
C SER A 323 6.52 -7.59 14.86
N PRO A 324 7.67 -8.26 15.07
CA PRO A 324 8.97 -7.70 15.42
C PRO A 324 9.56 -6.86 14.27
N SER A 325 10.36 -5.84 14.60
CA SER A 325 10.97 -4.94 13.61
C SER A 325 11.69 -5.68 12.49
N GLY A 326 11.38 -5.34 11.23
CA GLY A 326 11.97 -5.93 10.03
C GLY A 326 11.46 -7.34 9.67
N ILE A 327 10.54 -7.89 10.46
CA ILE A 327 9.86 -9.16 10.19
C ILE A 327 8.36 -8.92 10.04
N GLY A 328 7.76 -8.23 11.02
CA GLY A 328 6.33 -7.99 11.11
C GLY A 328 5.49 -9.24 11.35
N THR A 329 4.19 -9.03 11.54
CA THR A 329 3.19 -10.08 11.66
C THR A 329 1.96 -9.67 10.86
N THR A 330 1.42 -10.59 10.06
CA THR A 330 0.12 -10.38 9.42
C THR A 330 -0.95 -11.01 10.28
N VAL A 331 -1.97 -10.24 10.64
CA VAL A 331 -3.08 -10.68 11.49
C VAL A 331 -4.35 -10.66 10.66
N PHE A 332 -4.99 -11.81 10.56
CA PHE A 332 -6.29 -11.98 9.92
C PHE A 332 -7.34 -11.85 11.01
N ASP A 333 -8.07 -10.74 11.01
CA ASP A 333 -9.10 -10.47 12.01
C ASP A 333 -10.43 -11.09 11.55
N HIS A 334 -11.09 -11.82 12.45
CA HIS A 334 -12.35 -12.51 12.17
C HIS A 334 -12.35 -13.37 10.89
N PRO A 335 -11.36 -14.27 10.70
CA PRO A 335 -11.25 -15.06 9.48
C PRO A 335 -12.43 -16.01 9.30
N ALA A 336 -12.81 -16.22 8.03
CA ALA A 336 -13.99 -17.00 7.62
C ALA A 336 -13.81 -18.52 7.59
#